data_AF-A0A349XWN8-F1
#
_entry.id   AF-A0A349XWN8-F1
#
_cell.length_a   1.000
_cell.length_b   1.000
_cell.length_c   1.000
_cell.angle_alpha   90.00
_cell.angle_beta   90.00
_cell.angle_gamma   90.00
#
_symmetry.space_group_name_H-M   'P 1'
#
loop_
_entity.id
_entity.type
_entity.pdbx_description
1 polymer ?
#
loop_
_entity_poly.entity_id
_entity_poly.type
_entity_poly.pdbx_seq_one_letter_code
_entity_poly.pdbx_strand_id
1 'polypeptide(L)'
;VFPLALLLVYLVLAAQYESLTLPIAIILIVPLGVLAALTGVWLTGGDNNIFTQIGLVVLVGLSAKNAILIVEFARELEFEGRTPLQAAIEASRLRLRPILMTSLAFIMGVVP
;
A
#
# COMPACT_ATOMS: atom_id res chain seq x y z
N VAL A 1 2.79 18.99 3.14
CA VAL A 1 1.59 18.33 2.59
C VAL A 1 1.60 16.83 2.87
N PHE A 2 2.63 16.09 2.45
CA PHE A 2 2.75 14.63 2.63
C PHE A 2 2.56 14.12 4.08
N PRO A 3 3.16 14.75 5.13
CA PRO A 3 2.97 14.30 6.51
C PRO A 3 1.54 14.48 7.03
N LEU A 4 0.87 15.56 6.59
CA LEU A 4 -0.51 15.84 6.96
C LEU A 4 -1.48 14.84 6.31
N ALA A 5 -1.23 14.47 5.05
CA ALA A 5 -2.00 13.44 4.36
C ALA A 5 -1.85 12.06 5.02
N LEU A 6 -0.62 11.68 5.38
CA LEU A 6 -0.33 10.46 6.14
C LEU A 6 -1.06 10.45 7.49
N LEU A 7 -1.05 11.57 8.21
CA LEU A 7 -1.73 11.70 9.50
C LEU A 7 -3.26 11.55 9.35
N LEU A 8 -3.86 12.17 8.33
CA LEU A 8 -5.30 12.03 8.05
C LEU A 8 -5.66 10.59 7.69
N VAL A 9 -4.89 9.94 6.82
CA VAL A 9 -5.09 8.53 6.47
C VAL A 9 -4.96 7.63 7.69
N TYR A 10 -3.96 7.88 8.55
CA TYR A 10 -3.80 7.16 9.82
C TYR A 10 -5.05 7.26 10.70
N LEU A 11 -5.55 8.48 10.92
CA LEU A 11 -6.70 8.74 11.79
C LEU A 11 -7.97 8.09 11.24
N VAL A 12 -8.20 8.17 9.92
CA VAL A 12 -9.36 7.53 9.28
C VAL A 12 -9.29 6.01 9.41
N LEU A 13 -8.13 5.40 9.14
CA LEU A 13 -7.97 3.94 9.26
C LEU A 13 -8.04 3.48 10.73
N ALA A 14 -7.48 4.26 11.66
CA ALA A 14 -7.56 3.96 13.09
C ALA A 14 -9.00 3.99 13.60
N ALA A 15 -9.80 4.96 13.14
CA ALA A 15 -11.22 5.03 13.44
C ALA A 15 -12.00 3.88 12.79
N GLN A 16 -11.65 3.49 11.56
CA GLN A 16 -12.33 2.43 10.81
C GLN A 16 -12.07 1.03 11.39
N TYR A 17 -10.83 0.73 11.78
CA TYR A 17 -10.43 -0.60 12.27
C TYR A 17 -10.49 -0.75 13.79
N GLU A 18 -10.94 0.29 14.50
CA GLU A 18 -10.97 0.36 15.97
C GLU A 18 -9.63 -0.06 16.62
N SER A 19 -8.53 0.19 15.92
CA SER A 19 -7.21 -0.33 16.26
C SER A 19 -6.13 0.64 15.79
N LEU A 20 -5.17 0.90 16.69
CA LEU A 20 -4.02 1.78 16.42
C LEU A 20 -2.84 1.04 15.79
N THR A 21 -2.84 -0.30 15.80
CA THR A 21 -1.73 -1.14 15.32
C THR A 21 -1.86 -1.50 13.84
N LEU A 22 -3.07 -1.80 13.36
CA LEU A 22 -3.33 -2.13 11.95
C LEU A 22 -2.96 -0.99 10.98
N PRO A 23 -3.24 0.29 11.28
CA PRO A 23 -2.86 1.41 10.42
C PRO A 23 -1.34 1.60 10.32
N ILE A 24 -0.58 1.25 11.36
CA ILE A 24 0.89 1.34 11.35
C ILE A 24 1.48 0.38 10.31
N ALA A 25 0.92 -0.82 10.18
CA ALA A 25 1.35 -1.79 9.16
C ALA A 25 1.18 -1.24 7.73
N ILE A 26 0.13 -0.46 7.49
CA ILE A 26 -0.16 0.17 6.20
C ILE A 26 0.82 1.33 5.92
N ILE A 27 1.10 2.16 6.93
CA ILE A 27 2.04 3.29 6.79
C ILE A 27 3.46 2.82 6.51
N LEU A 28 3.86 1.66 7.04
CA LEU A 28 5.19 1.08 6.81
C LEU A 28 5.50 0.79 5.33
N ILE A 29 4.47 0.66 4.49
CA ILE A 29 4.63 0.45 3.04
C ILE A 29 4.95 1.74 2.30
N VAL A 30 4.61 2.91 2.84
CA VAL A 30 4.82 4.20 2.19
C VAL A 30 6.31 4.50 1.95
N PRO A 31 7.21 4.38 2.97
CA PRO A 31 8.65 4.55 2.75
C PRO A 31 9.21 3.58 1.70
N LEU A 32 8.73 2.34 1.69
CA LEU A 32 9.17 1.31 0.75
C LEU A 32 8.76 1.68 -0.69
N GLY A 33 7.53 2.16 -0.89
CA GLY A 33 7.06 2.63 -2.20
C GLY A 33 7.83 3.85 -2.71
N VAL A 34 8.14 4.80 -1.82
CA VAL A 34 8.97 5.96 -2.15
C VAL A 34 10.38 5.53 -2.56
N LEU A 35 11.00 4.63 -1.80
CA LEU A 35 12.32 4.08 -2.14
C LEU A 35 12.31 3.40 -3.51
N ALA A 36 11.34 2.51 -3.78
CA ALA A 36 11.23 1.82 -5.06
C ALA A 36 11.07 2.79 -6.24
N ALA A 37 10.23 3.80 -6.10
CA ALA A 37 10.02 4.81 -7.12
C ALA A 37 11.28 5.66 -7.37
N LEU A 38 11.96 6.10 -6.31
CA LEU A 38 13.22 6.85 -6.43
C LEU A 38 14.33 6.01 -7.08
N THR A 39 14.43 4.72 -6.72
CA THR A 39 15.38 3.81 -7.40
C THR A 39 15.06 3.63 -8.88
N GLY A 40 13.78 3.59 -9.26
CA GLY A 40 13.35 3.50 -10.65
C GLY A 40 13.75 4.72 -11.46
N VAL A 41 13.52 5.92 -10.90
CA VAL A 41 13.91 7.21 -11.51
C VAL A 41 15.42 7.32 -11.65
N TRP A 42 16.16 6.91 -10.61
CA TRP A 42 17.62 6.89 -10.63
C TRP A 42 18.18 5.97 -11.73
N LEU A 43 17.59 4.78 -11.92
CA LEU A 43 17.97 3.83 -12.98
C LEU A 43 17.64 4.35 -14.40
N THR A 44 16.58 5.14 -14.55
CA THR A 44 16.22 5.76 -15.84
C THR A 44 16.97 7.07 -16.11
N GLY A 45 17.81 7.54 -15.17
CA GLY A 45 18.52 8.81 -15.28
C GLY A 45 17.59 10.03 -15.26
N GLY A 46 16.38 9.89 -14.72
CA GLY A 46 15.37 10.94 -14.67
C GLY A 46 15.59 11.91 -13.51
N ASP A 47 15.12 13.15 -13.69
CA ASP A 47 15.15 14.17 -12.63
C ASP A 47 13.95 14.06 -11.68
N ASN A 48 14.13 14.54 -10.45
CA ASN A 48 13.04 14.70 -9.49
C ASN A 48 12.22 15.97 -9.79
N ASN A 49 11.40 15.90 -10.85
CA ASN A 49 10.52 16.98 -11.28
C ASN A 49 9.09 16.81 -10.74
N ILE A 50 8.19 17.74 -11.09
CA ILE A 50 6.78 17.72 -10.64
C ILE A 50 6.06 16.44 -11.11
N PHE A 51 6.35 15.92 -12.31
CA PHE A 51 5.76 14.67 -12.80
C PHE A 51 6.21 13.47 -11.95
N THR A 52 7.50 13.40 -11.60
CA THR A 52 8.04 12.38 -10.69
C THR A 52 7.36 12.43 -9.31
N GLN A 53 7.10 13.63 -8.78
CA GLN A 53 6.39 13.79 -7.50
C GLN A 53 4.92 13.37 -7.58
N ILE A 54 4.22 13.69 -8.66
CA ILE A 54 2.84 13.23 -8.89
C ILE A 54 2.82 11.70 -9.00
N GLY A 55 3.75 11.11 -9.76
CA GLY A 55 3.90 9.66 -9.89
C GLY A 55 4.17 8.96 -8.55
N LEU A 56 5.04 9.54 -7.72
CA LEU A 56 5.32 9.09 -6.35
C LEU A 56 4.05 9.05 -5.49
N VAL A 57 3.24 10.11 -5.52
CA VAL A 57 1.98 10.18 -4.75
C VAL A 57 0.99 9.11 -5.23
N VAL A 58 0.86 8.92 -6.54
CA VAL A 58 -0.02 7.89 -7.13
C VAL A 58 0.46 6.49 -6.73
N LEU A 59 1.75 6.19 -6.86
CA LEU A 59 2.35 4.91 -6.46
C LEU A 59 2.11 4.61 -4.98
N VAL A 60 2.35 5.58 -4.11
CA VAL A 60 2.11 5.44 -2.68
C VAL A 60 0.65 5.14 -2.38
N GLY A 61 -0.30 5.83 -3.03
CA GLY A 61 -1.74 5.56 -2.87
C GLY A 61 -2.13 4.15 -3.35
N LEU A 62 -1.57 3.71 -4.47
CA LEU A 62 -1.85 2.39 -5.06
C LEU A 62 -1.28 1.26 -4.19
N SER A 63 -0.05 1.42 -3.69
CA SER A 63 0.56 0.51 -2.73
C SER A 63 -0.21 0.47 -1.41
N ALA A 64 -0.65 1.63 -0.90
CA ALA A 64 -1.44 1.71 0.32
C ALA A 64 -2.79 1.00 0.17
N LYS A 65 -3.48 1.16 -0.98
CA LYS A 65 -4.73 0.43 -1.27
C LYS A 65 -4.52 -1.09 -1.21
N ASN A 66 -3.44 -1.59 -1.81
CA ASN A 66 -3.12 -3.02 -1.80
C ASN A 66 -2.79 -3.52 -0.38
N ALA A 67 -2.12 -2.69 0.43
CA ALA A 67 -1.83 -2.99 1.83
C ALA A 67 -3.10 -3.05 2.69
N ILE A 68 -3.96 -2.03 2.58
CA ILE A 68 -5.26 -1.94 3.26
C ILE A 68 -6.07 -3.21 3.03
N LEU A 69 -6.17 -3.65 1.78
CA LEU A 69 -6.99 -4.77 1.36
C LEU A 69 -6.49 -6.14 1.88
N ILE A 70 -5.19 -6.28 2.17
CA ILE A 70 -4.64 -7.47 2.84
C ILE A 70 -4.93 -7.40 4.35
N VAL A 71 -4.65 -6.25 4.98
CA VAL A 71 -4.81 -6.05 6.43
C VAL A 71 -6.27 -6.19 6.84
N GLU A 72 -7.19 -5.64 6.06
CA GLU A 72 -8.63 -5.76 6.25
C GLU A 72 -9.07 -7.24 6.22
N PHE A 73 -8.65 -7.99 5.21
CA PHE A 73 -9.02 -9.39 5.07
C PHE A 73 -8.38 -10.28 6.14
N ALA A 74 -7.14 -9.98 6.55
CA ALA A 74 -6.50 -10.65 7.68
C ALA A 74 -7.25 -10.37 8.99
N ARG A 75 -7.74 -9.13 9.18
CA ARG A 75 -8.53 -8.77 10.36
C ARG A 75 -9.88 -9.48 10.38
N GLU A 76 -10.54 -9.60 9.23
CA GLU A 76 -11.80 -10.34 9.09
C GLU A 76 -11.62 -11.82 9.46
N LEU A 77 -10.56 -12.46 8.97
CA LEU A 77 -10.21 -13.85 9.33
C LEU A 77 -9.82 -14.03 10.81
N GLU A 78 -9.24 -13.00 11.44
CA GLU A 78 -8.96 -12.99 12.88
C GLU A 78 -10.27 -12.94 13.68
N PHE A 79 -11.27 -12.17 13.23
CA PHE A 79 -12.62 -12.16 13.82
C PHE A 79 -13.38 -13.48 13.65
N GLU A 80 -13.09 -14.25 12.60
CA GLU A 80 -13.59 -15.62 12.42
C GLU A 80 -12.90 -16.64 13.37
N GLY A 81 -11.98 -16.19 14.23
CA GLY A 81 -11.34 -17.01 15.26
C GLY A 81 -10.00 -17.62 14.83
N ARG A 82 -9.43 -17.20 13.70
CA ARG A 82 -8.09 -17.66 13.27
C ARG A 82 -6.98 -16.91 13.99
N THR A 83 -5.83 -17.56 14.12
CA THR A 83 -4.63 -16.90 14.67
C THR A 83 -4.12 -15.81 13.71
N PRO A 84 -3.51 -14.71 14.21
CA PRO A 84 -3.05 -13.60 13.36
C PRO A 84 -2.10 -14.03 12.23
N LEU A 85 -1.24 -15.02 12.50
CA LEU A 85 -0.32 -15.57 11.51
C LEU A 85 -1.05 -16.31 10.39
N GLN A 86 -2.01 -17.19 10.74
CA GLN A 86 -2.80 -17.93 9.75
C GLN A 86 -3.67 -16.99 8.92
N ALA A 87 -4.30 -16.02 9.58
CA ALA A 87 -5.11 -15.00 8.94
C ALA A 87 -4.30 -14.17 7.94
N ALA A 88 -3.10 -13.74 8.29
CA ALA A 88 -2.21 -13.00 7.38
C ALA A 88 -1.77 -13.83 6.17
N ILE A 89 -1.44 -15.11 6.36
CA ILE A 89 -1.03 -16.02 5.27
C ILE A 89 -2.21 -16.26 4.30
N GLU A 90 -3.40 -16.50 4.84
CA GLU A 90 -4.59 -16.82 4.05
C GLU A 90 -5.11 -15.58 3.30
N ALA A 91 -5.14 -14.42 3.96
CA ALA A 91 -5.41 -13.13 3.32
C ALA A 91 -4.43 -12.85 2.18
N SER A 92 -3.13 -13.05 2.40
CA SER A 92 -2.10 -12.86 1.37
C SER A 92 -2.32 -13.78 0.17
N ARG A 93 -2.68 -15.05 0.39
CA ARG A 93 -2.96 -16.01 -0.68
C ARG A 93 -4.19 -15.63 -1.51
N LEU A 94 -5.28 -15.23 -0.85
CA LEU A 94 -6.53 -14.87 -1.51
C LEU A 94 -6.39 -13.58 -2.33
N ARG A 95 -5.59 -12.63 -1.85
CA ARG A 95 -5.36 -11.34 -2.52
C ARG A 95 -4.22 -11.35 -3.54
N LEU A 96 -3.38 -12.39 -3.57
CA LEU A 96 -2.26 -12.49 -4.52
C LEU A 96 -2.69 -12.29 -5.98
N ARG A 97 -3.76 -12.98 -6.41
CA ARG A 97 -4.29 -12.86 -7.78
C ARG A 97 -4.79 -11.44 -8.10
N PRO A 98 -5.70 -10.85 -7.29
CA PRO A 98 -6.12 -9.45 -7.47
C PRO A 98 -4.97 -8.42 -7.47
N ILE A 99 -4.00 -8.57 -6.57
CA ILE A 99 -2.87 -7.63 -6.44
C ILE A 99 -1.98 -7.70 -7.67
N LEU A 100 -1.68 -8.91 -8.16
CA LEU A 100 -0.92 -9.08 -9.39
C LEU A 100 -1.66 -8.48 -10.59
N MET A 101 -2.97 -8.72 -10.70
CA MET A 101 -3.78 -8.17 -11.81
C MET A 101 -3.73 -6.64 -11.85
N THR A 102 -3.98 -5.97 -10.72
CA THR A 102 -3.99 -4.50 -10.64
C THR A 102 -2.61 -3.90 -10.82
N SER A 103 -1.58 -4.51 -10.24
CA SER A 103 -0.20 -4.01 -10.36
C SER A 103 0.33 -4.17 -11.79
N LEU A 104 0.09 -5.32 -12.43
CA LEU A 104 0.50 -5.54 -13.82
C LEU A 104 -0.27 -4.65 -14.80
N ALA A 105 -1.57 -4.44 -14.58
CA ALA A 105 -2.37 -3.53 -15.39
C ALA A 105 -1.85 -2.09 -15.28
N PHE A 106 -1.48 -1.63 -14.08
CA PHE A 106 -0.88 -0.31 -13.89
C PHE A 106 0.47 -0.20 -14.60
N ILE A 107 1.38 -1.17 -14.38
CA ILE A 107 2.70 -1.18 -15.02
C ILE A 107 2.56 -1.14 -16.55
N MET A 108 1.74 -2.01 -17.14
CA MET A 108 1.53 -2.01 -18.59
C MET A 108 0.84 -0.74 -19.10
N GLY A 109 -0.04 -0.14 -18.30
CA GLY A 109 -0.74 1.09 -18.66
C GLY A 109 0.13 2.34 -18.69
N VAL A 110 1.28 2.34 -17.99
CA VAL A 110 2.24 3.46 -17.96
C VAL A 110 3.49 3.22 -18.82
N VAL A 111 3.59 2.07 -19.49
CA VAL A 111 4.66 1.75 -20.46
C VAL A 111 4.58 2.58 -21.75
N PRO A 112 3.40 2.77 -22.39
CA PRO A 112 3.27 3.63 -23.57
C PRO A 112 3.23 5.12 -23.19
#